data_AF-A0A5C1AG85-F1
#
_entry.id   AF-A0A5C1AG85-F1
#
_cell.length_a   1.000
_cell.length_b   1.000
_cell.length_c   1.000
_cell.angle_alpha   90.00
_cell.angle_beta   90.00
_cell.angle_gamma   90.00
#
_symmetry.space_group_name_H-M   'P 1'
#
loop_
_entity.id
_entity.type
_entity.pdbx_description
1 polymer ?
#
loop_
_entity_poly.entity_id
_entity_poly.type
_entity_poly.pdbx_seq_one_letter_code
_entity_poly.pdbx_strand_id
1 'polypeptide(L)'
;MLLPAEARPLALAFLPVFTHPTYLRFLTLAAAAILTTGRRTVANVLRTVGDLAPGHPASYRRVLSAAEWSGLELGCALARFLLDHLVPDGPIDLVGDDTVDGHPGPRVYGKGRHRDAVRSSHTYTAWRCGHKWVVLAVLVKFPFATRRWALPVLVDLYRTPEVSAAEGVRHRTPGQLMCRLLRVLLARFPDRTFVFAGDSGYGTHEVARFCHRHRRRLTLVSKLHPDANLFESPPPYAGNGRPRVKGRRVPKPRQAAATARRARLTVAWYGGGTRRVEAATGTGHWYKGGHGLVPIRWVFVKDTTGTHRDEYLFTTDTSRTADAVVGTYCGRWSIETTFQECRPCIGLETTRGRSRKTVCRAAPCLFGLYSVVAVLYHALPAGKRTGGITWIGKEVVTFSDALTAVRRWIWAEGVFKQAKIDAAIADLPAHVRELLLSGLAPAP
;
A
#
# COMPACT_ATOMS: atom_id res chain seq x y z
N MET A 1 -2.59 29.00 3.11
CA MET A 1 -2.63 27.56 2.82
C MET A 1 -2.80 26.87 4.16
N LEU A 2 -3.75 25.95 4.29
CA LEU A 2 -4.04 25.30 5.58
C LEU A 2 -2.91 24.40 6.08
N LEU A 3 -2.07 23.90 5.17
CA LEU A 3 -0.89 23.11 5.53
C LEU A 3 0.22 24.06 6.02
N PRO A 4 0.90 23.75 7.15
CA PRO A 4 1.99 24.58 7.65
C PRO A 4 3.24 24.55 6.74
N ALA A 5 4.23 25.40 7.04
CA ALA A 5 5.39 25.64 6.17
C ALA A 5 6.23 24.38 5.92
N GLU A 6 6.38 23.50 6.90
CA GLU A 6 7.16 22.27 6.81
C GLU A 6 6.51 21.25 5.85
N ALA A 7 5.22 21.40 5.53
CA ALA A 7 4.54 20.61 4.50
C ALA A 7 4.81 21.11 3.07
N ARG A 8 5.46 22.28 2.90
CA ARG A 8 5.66 22.94 1.61
C ARG A 8 6.39 22.07 0.58
N PRO A 9 7.47 21.33 0.90
CA PRO A 9 8.14 20.49 -0.09
C PRO A 9 7.20 19.46 -0.73
N LEU A 10 6.38 18.80 0.10
CA LEU A 10 5.39 17.83 -0.37
C LEU A 10 4.28 18.52 -1.18
N ALA A 11 3.80 19.68 -0.72
CA ALA A 11 2.78 20.44 -1.45
C ALA A 11 3.30 20.86 -2.84
N LEU A 12 4.54 21.32 -2.95
CA LEU A 12 5.17 21.72 -4.21
C LEU A 12 5.34 20.52 -5.15
N ALA A 13 5.62 19.33 -4.63
CA ALA A 13 5.71 18.11 -5.45
C ALA A 13 4.41 17.79 -6.22
N PHE A 14 3.25 18.24 -5.71
CA PHE A 14 1.95 18.03 -6.37
C PHE A 14 1.57 19.14 -7.35
N LEU A 15 2.23 20.30 -7.30
CA LEU A 15 1.88 21.45 -8.13
C LEU A 15 1.80 21.11 -9.64
N PRO A 16 2.73 20.36 -10.25
CA PRO A 16 2.70 20.08 -11.69
C PRO A 16 1.52 19.21 -12.15
N VAL A 17 0.79 18.58 -11.22
CA VAL A 17 -0.30 17.63 -11.54
C VAL A 17 -1.62 18.35 -11.82
N PHE A 18 -1.75 19.61 -11.40
CA PHE A 18 -3.01 20.33 -11.41
C PHE A 18 -2.87 21.69 -12.08
N THR A 19 -3.98 22.21 -12.62
CA THR A 19 -4.08 23.65 -12.89
C THR A 19 -4.04 24.43 -11.57
N HIS A 20 -3.53 25.66 -11.59
CA HIS A 20 -3.42 26.51 -10.40
C HIS A 20 -4.71 26.58 -9.54
N PRO A 21 -5.92 26.85 -10.09
CA PRO A 21 -7.14 26.88 -9.26
C PRO A 21 -7.54 25.49 -8.72
N THR A 22 -7.25 24.41 -9.45
CA THR A 22 -7.53 23.05 -8.99
C THR A 22 -6.57 22.65 -7.88
N TYR A 23 -5.30 23.01 -7.99
CA TYR A 23 -4.26 22.76 -7.00
C TYR A 23 -4.62 23.34 -5.63
N LEU A 24 -5.00 24.62 -5.57
CA LEU A 24 -5.37 25.28 -4.32
C LEU A 24 -6.56 24.57 -3.65
N ARG A 25 -7.60 24.23 -4.43
CA ARG A 25 -8.76 23.48 -3.92
C ARG A 25 -8.40 22.07 -3.49
N PHE A 26 -7.50 21.41 -4.20
CA PHE A 26 -7.00 20.08 -3.86
C PHE A 26 -6.26 20.10 -2.52
N LEU A 27 -5.36 21.07 -2.29
CA LEU A 27 -4.67 21.21 -1.01
C LEU A 27 -5.62 21.53 0.14
N THR A 28 -6.62 22.40 -0.07
CA THR A 28 -7.67 22.64 0.92
C THR A 28 -8.42 21.36 1.25
N LEU A 29 -8.80 20.57 0.24
CA LEU A 29 -9.46 19.27 0.46
C LEU A 29 -8.56 18.28 1.17
N ALA A 30 -7.27 18.22 0.85
CA ALA A 30 -6.32 17.32 1.49
C ALA A 30 -6.14 17.67 2.98
N ALA A 31 -5.85 18.95 3.29
CA ALA A 31 -5.72 19.43 4.67
C ALA A 31 -7.02 19.22 5.46
N ALA A 32 -8.16 19.62 4.89
CA ALA A 32 -9.45 19.44 5.52
C ALA A 32 -9.79 17.95 5.73
N ALA A 33 -9.46 17.07 4.79
CA ALA A 33 -9.67 15.63 4.92
C ALA A 33 -8.75 15.00 5.98
N ILE A 34 -7.58 15.57 6.25
CA ILE A 34 -6.76 15.18 7.41
C ILE A 34 -7.50 15.59 8.69
N LEU A 35 -7.94 16.85 8.81
CA LEU A 35 -8.62 17.38 9.99
C LEU A 35 -9.98 16.73 10.30
N THR A 36 -10.71 16.32 9.27
CA THR A 36 -12.11 15.86 9.40
C THR A 36 -12.22 14.64 10.32
N THR A 37 -13.05 14.72 11.35
CA THR A 37 -13.54 13.56 12.10
C THR A 37 -14.81 13.01 11.41
N GLY A 38 -14.95 11.69 11.32
CA GLY A 38 -16.07 11.06 10.64
C GLY A 38 -15.96 11.00 9.10
N ARG A 39 -17.09 11.15 8.40
CA ARG A 39 -17.20 10.75 6.98
C ARG A 39 -16.42 11.66 6.03
N ARG A 40 -15.73 11.09 5.04
CA ARG A 40 -15.02 11.79 3.95
C ARG A 40 -15.92 12.14 2.77
N THR A 41 -17.08 12.72 3.07
CA THR A 41 -17.87 13.40 2.04
C THR A 41 -17.32 14.80 1.82
N VAL A 42 -17.34 15.31 0.59
CA VAL A 42 -16.85 16.67 0.30
C VAL A 42 -17.55 17.71 1.17
N ALA A 43 -18.85 17.55 1.44
CA ALA A 43 -19.60 18.44 2.32
C ALA A 43 -19.09 18.42 3.77
N ASN A 44 -18.78 17.24 4.33
CA ASN A 44 -18.26 17.16 5.70
C ASN A 44 -16.84 17.74 5.78
N VAL A 45 -16.01 17.44 4.78
CA VAL A 45 -14.64 17.98 4.66
C VAL A 45 -14.65 19.50 4.61
N LEU A 46 -15.54 20.11 3.82
CA LEU A 46 -15.69 21.56 3.78
C LEU A 46 -16.24 22.13 5.08
N ARG A 47 -17.18 21.45 5.75
CA ARG A 47 -17.70 21.88 7.05
C ARG A 47 -16.59 21.99 8.10
N THR A 48 -15.63 21.07 8.10
CA THR A 48 -14.51 21.09 9.05
C THR A 48 -13.68 22.38 8.99
N VAL A 49 -13.55 22.99 7.80
CA VAL A 49 -12.74 24.19 7.61
C VAL A 49 -13.56 25.47 7.41
N GLY A 50 -14.89 25.36 7.31
CA GLY A 50 -15.82 26.50 7.22
C GLY A 50 -15.41 27.50 6.13
N ASP A 51 -15.33 28.77 6.52
CA ASP A 51 -15.03 29.90 5.64
C ASP A 51 -13.58 29.91 5.11
N LEU A 52 -12.70 29.06 5.65
CA LEU A 52 -11.34 28.90 5.15
C LEU A 52 -11.27 28.13 3.82
N ALA A 53 -12.40 27.64 3.31
CA ALA A 53 -12.54 27.06 1.99
C ALA A 53 -13.18 28.06 1.01
N PRO A 54 -12.40 28.93 0.32
CA PRO A 54 -12.96 29.98 -0.52
C PRO A 54 -13.75 29.46 -1.73
N GLY A 55 -14.81 30.19 -2.07
CA GLY A 55 -15.65 29.96 -3.23
C GLY A 55 -16.68 28.84 -3.07
N HIS A 56 -17.46 28.61 -4.12
CA HIS A 56 -18.66 27.77 -4.04
C HIS A 56 -18.34 26.27 -3.78
N PRO A 57 -19.08 25.57 -2.87
CA PRO A 57 -18.86 24.14 -2.57
C PRO A 57 -18.89 23.20 -3.77
N ALA A 58 -19.62 23.56 -4.84
CA ALA A 58 -19.64 22.78 -6.08
C ALA A 58 -18.26 22.70 -6.76
N SER A 59 -17.43 23.75 -6.67
CA SER A 59 -16.10 23.78 -7.27
C SER A 59 -15.16 22.75 -6.64
N TYR A 60 -15.31 22.48 -5.34
CA TYR A 60 -14.58 21.42 -4.65
C TYR A 60 -15.03 20.03 -5.06
N ARG A 61 -16.34 19.83 -5.27
CA ARG A 61 -16.85 18.56 -5.84
C ARG A 61 -16.30 18.31 -7.24
N ARG A 62 -16.18 19.38 -8.05
CA ARG A 62 -15.61 19.31 -9.41
C ARG A 62 -14.15 18.89 -9.43
N VAL A 63 -13.36 19.15 -8.37
CA VAL A 63 -12.00 18.60 -8.27
C VAL A 63 -12.01 17.09 -8.51
N LEU A 64 -12.90 16.36 -7.85
CA LEU A 64 -12.99 14.90 -8.01
C LEU A 64 -13.80 14.51 -9.26
N SER A 65 -14.89 15.21 -9.58
CA SER A 65 -15.82 14.73 -10.61
C SER A 65 -15.51 15.20 -12.04
N ALA A 66 -14.84 16.33 -12.23
CA ALA A 66 -14.77 17.01 -13.53
C ALA A 66 -13.40 17.56 -13.90
N ALA A 67 -12.66 18.14 -12.94
CA ALA A 67 -11.40 18.85 -13.18
C ALA A 67 -10.35 17.97 -13.90
N GLU A 68 -9.49 18.64 -14.66
CA GLU A 68 -8.44 18.03 -15.46
C GLU A 68 -7.19 17.82 -14.61
N TRP A 69 -6.99 16.56 -14.19
CA TRP A 69 -5.78 16.07 -13.53
C TRP A 69 -5.81 14.54 -13.54
N SER A 70 -4.65 13.93 -13.32
CA SER A 70 -4.47 12.48 -13.35
C SER A 70 -4.10 11.94 -11.97
N GLY A 71 -4.88 10.99 -11.47
CA GLY A 71 -4.55 10.26 -10.23
C GLY A 71 -3.29 9.42 -10.36
N LEU A 72 -2.94 8.99 -11.58
CA LEU A 72 -1.68 8.31 -11.86
C LEU A 72 -0.48 9.25 -11.67
N GLU A 73 -0.57 10.46 -12.21
CA GLU A 73 0.49 11.48 -12.07
C GLU A 73 0.63 11.92 -10.61
N LEU A 74 -0.49 12.09 -9.90
CA LEU A 74 -0.48 12.38 -8.46
C LEU A 74 0.23 11.28 -7.66
N GLY A 75 -0.11 10.01 -7.93
CA GLY A 75 0.52 8.86 -7.29
C GLY A 75 2.01 8.75 -7.62
N CYS A 76 2.41 9.06 -8.86
CA CYS A 76 3.81 9.09 -9.26
C CYS A 76 4.58 10.26 -8.61
N ALA A 77 3.95 11.43 -8.46
CA ALA A 77 4.54 12.57 -7.76
C ALA A 77 4.77 12.25 -6.28
N LEU A 78 3.80 11.61 -5.62
CA LEU A 78 3.96 11.11 -4.26
C LEU A 78 5.07 10.05 -4.18
N ALA A 79 5.07 9.05 -5.08
CA ALA A 79 6.13 8.04 -5.11
C ALA A 79 7.51 8.68 -5.26
N ARG A 80 7.68 9.62 -6.19
CA ARG A 80 8.95 10.35 -6.37
C ARG A 80 9.39 11.03 -5.09
N PHE A 81 8.48 11.77 -4.43
CA PHE A 81 8.78 12.40 -3.16
C PHE A 81 9.28 11.40 -2.11
N LEU A 82 8.61 10.25 -1.95
CA LEU A 82 9.04 9.22 -1.01
C LEU A 82 10.43 8.66 -1.35
N LEU A 83 10.70 8.41 -2.62
CA LEU A 83 11.96 7.82 -3.09
C LEU A 83 13.16 8.77 -3.00
N ASP A 84 12.91 10.07 -3.10
CA ASP A 84 13.95 11.09 -3.05
C ASP A 84 14.26 11.53 -1.61
N HIS A 85 13.32 11.38 -0.66
CA HIS A 85 13.45 11.93 0.69
C HIS A 85 13.44 10.89 1.82
N LEU A 86 12.84 9.72 1.62
CA LEU A 86 12.55 8.77 2.72
C LEU A 86 13.09 7.36 2.52
N VAL A 87 13.48 7.01 1.30
CA VAL A 87 14.02 5.67 0.99
C VAL A 87 15.50 5.79 0.69
N PRO A 88 16.37 5.00 1.35
CA PRO A 88 17.80 5.03 1.09
C PRO A 88 18.13 4.57 -0.33
N ASP A 89 19.38 4.81 -0.73
CA ASP A 89 19.92 4.27 -1.97
C ASP A 89 19.87 2.75 -2.01
N GLY A 90 19.67 2.20 -3.20
CA GLY A 90 19.55 0.76 -3.43
C GLY A 90 18.13 0.28 -3.78
N PRO A 91 17.87 -1.04 -3.66
CA PRO A 91 16.59 -1.62 -4.01
C PRO A 91 15.46 -1.13 -3.12
N ILE A 92 14.38 -0.68 -3.76
CA ILE A 92 13.18 -0.20 -3.07
C ILE A 92 12.27 -1.39 -2.76
N ASP A 93 11.98 -1.58 -1.48
CA ASP A 93 11.02 -2.58 -1.04
C ASP A 93 9.58 -2.11 -1.30
N LEU A 94 8.84 -2.89 -2.07
CA LEU A 94 7.44 -2.67 -2.42
C LEU A 94 6.57 -3.78 -1.85
N VAL A 95 5.36 -3.43 -1.47
CA VAL A 95 4.33 -4.40 -1.06
C VAL A 95 3.05 -4.13 -1.81
N GLY A 96 2.35 -5.20 -2.17
CA GLY A 96 1.08 -5.10 -2.88
C GLY A 96 0.07 -6.08 -2.34
N ASP A 97 -1.14 -5.56 -2.18
CA ASP A 97 -2.28 -6.34 -1.72
C ASP A 97 -3.58 -5.73 -2.25
N ASP A 98 -4.68 -6.47 -2.13
CA ASP A 98 -6.01 -5.96 -2.43
C ASP A 98 -6.90 -5.90 -1.20
N THR A 99 -7.84 -4.95 -1.23
CA THR A 99 -8.78 -4.75 -0.14
C THR A 99 -10.16 -4.44 -0.69
N VAL A 100 -11.18 -5.00 -0.05
CA VAL A 100 -12.57 -4.68 -0.34
C VAL A 100 -13.04 -3.60 0.63
N ASP A 101 -13.50 -2.48 0.07
CA ASP A 101 -14.17 -1.42 0.83
C ASP A 101 -15.69 -1.63 0.79
N GLY A 102 -16.38 -1.38 1.90
CA GLY A 102 -17.83 -1.45 1.94
C GLY A 102 -18.43 -0.16 1.43
N HIS A 103 -19.15 -0.20 0.30
CA HIS A 103 -19.91 0.98 -0.15
C HIS A 103 -21.39 0.67 -0.43
N PRO A 104 -22.32 1.09 0.44
CA PRO A 104 -23.73 0.78 0.29
C PRO A 104 -24.36 1.61 -0.84
N GLY A 105 -25.30 1.01 -1.58
CA GLY A 105 -26.12 1.70 -2.58
C GLY A 105 -26.02 1.10 -3.98
N PRO A 106 -27.12 0.83 -4.68
CA PRO A 106 -27.13 0.06 -5.94
C PRO A 106 -26.48 0.80 -7.11
N ARG A 107 -26.49 2.14 -7.12
CA ARG A 107 -26.04 2.98 -8.25
C ARG A 107 -24.58 3.47 -8.14
N VAL A 108 -23.74 2.78 -7.37
CA VAL A 108 -22.34 3.20 -7.18
C VAL A 108 -21.49 2.50 -8.24
N TYR A 109 -20.79 3.29 -9.05
CA TYR A 109 -19.95 2.79 -10.14
C TYR A 109 -18.90 1.78 -9.66
N GLY A 110 -18.68 0.70 -10.43
CA GLY A 110 -17.51 -0.17 -10.29
C GLY A 110 -17.51 -1.12 -9.10
N LYS A 111 -18.65 -1.28 -8.40
CA LYS A 111 -18.77 -2.26 -7.33
C LYS A 111 -18.94 -3.67 -7.88
N GLY A 112 -18.42 -4.64 -7.13
CA GLY A 112 -18.62 -6.06 -7.38
C GLY A 112 -19.02 -6.80 -6.12
N ARG A 113 -19.43 -8.06 -6.31
CA ARG A 113 -19.58 -9.04 -5.23
C ARG A 113 -18.28 -9.83 -5.14
N HIS A 114 -17.64 -9.79 -3.98
CA HIS A 114 -16.32 -10.39 -3.76
C HIS A 114 -16.42 -11.40 -2.61
N ARG A 115 -15.69 -12.51 -2.72
CA ARG A 115 -15.57 -13.47 -1.61
C ARG A 115 -14.85 -12.79 -0.45
N ASP A 116 -15.42 -12.88 0.74
CA ASP A 116 -14.79 -12.46 1.98
C ASP A 116 -14.05 -13.67 2.56
N ALA A 117 -12.75 -13.78 2.30
CA ALA A 117 -11.96 -14.94 2.71
C ALA A 117 -11.84 -15.08 4.23
N VAL A 118 -11.92 -13.96 4.98
CA VAL A 118 -11.81 -13.95 6.44
C VAL A 118 -13.07 -14.51 7.08
N ARG A 119 -14.24 -14.17 6.53
CA ARG A 119 -15.55 -14.66 7.02
C ARG A 119 -15.99 -15.97 6.36
N SER A 120 -15.25 -16.45 5.36
CA SER A 120 -15.53 -17.73 4.72
C SER A 120 -14.85 -18.88 5.48
N SER A 121 -15.55 -20.00 5.61
CA SER A 121 -14.99 -21.27 6.04
C SER A 121 -14.90 -22.24 4.85
N HIS A 122 -14.48 -23.48 5.09
CA HIS A 122 -14.56 -24.55 4.08
C HIS A 122 -16.00 -24.89 3.69
N THR A 123 -16.97 -24.65 4.57
CA THR A 123 -18.39 -25.00 4.39
C THR A 123 -19.26 -23.78 4.04
N TYR A 124 -18.80 -22.57 4.31
CA TYR A 124 -19.56 -21.33 4.10
C TYR A 124 -18.73 -20.30 3.34
N THR A 125 -19.27 -19.78 2.25
CA THR A 125 -18.64 -18.68 1.51
C THR A 125 -19.36 -17.37 1.82
N ALA A 126 -18.72 -16.53 2.62
CA ALA A 126 -19.17 -15.18 2.88
C ALA A 126 -18.89 -14.28 1.67
N TRP A 127 -19.81 -13.37 1.39
CA TRP A 127 -19.67 -12.40 0.30
C TRP A 127 -19.74 -10.98 0.83
N ARG A 128 -18.86 -10.12 0.30
CA ARG A 128 -18.86 -8.69 0.56
C ARG A 128 -19.05 -7.94 -0.76
N CYS A 129 -20.03 -7.05 -0.79
CA CYS A 129 -20.28 -6.17 -1.92
C CYS A 129 -19.56 -4.84 -1.71
N GLY A 130 -18.76 -4.41 -2.68
CA GLY A 130 -17.84 -3.28 -2.48
C GLY A 130 -16.99 -2.97 -3.69
N HIS A 131 -16.07 -2.01 -3.56
CA HIS A 131 -14.97 -1.87 -4.51
C HIS A 131 -13.80 -2.70 -4.01
N LYS A 132 -13.20 -3.48 -4.91
CA LYS A 132 -11.93 -4.16 -4.64
C LYS A 132 -10.79 -3.32 -5.20
N TRP A 133 -9.99 -2.73 -4.31
CA TRP A 133 -8.85 -1.89 -4.68
C TRP A 133 -7.57 -2.69 -4.63
N VAL A 134 -6.82 -2.68 -5.71
CA VAL A 134 -5.46 -3.22 -5.78
C VAL A 134 -4.50 -2.09 -5.46
N VAL A 135 -3.73 -2.23 -4.38
CA VAL A 135 -2.90 -1.16 -3.82
C VAL A 135 -1.44 -1.58 -3.86
N LEU A 136 -0.60 -0.71 -4.42
CA LEU A 136 0.85 -0.82 -4.39
C LEU A 136 1.40 0.26 -3.46
N ALA A 137 2.22 -0.16 -2.51
CA ALA A 137 2.80 0.69 -1.48
C ALA A 137 4.32 0.55 -1.41
N VAL A 138 4.99 1.62 -1.02
CA VAL A 138 6.43 1.67 -0.72
C VAL A 138 6.63 1.37 0.75
N LEU A 139 7.54 0.47 1.09
CA LEU A 139 7.92 0.22 2.49
C LEU A 139 8.96 1.24 2.95
N VAL A 140 8.65 1.96 4.03
CA VAL A 140 9.55 2.95 4.64
C VAL A 140 9.82 2.58 6.09
N LYS A 141 11.10 2.53 6.48
CA LYS A 141 11.53 2.34 7.87
C LYS A 141 11.74 3.71 8.51
N PHE A 142 10.73 4.18 9.25
CA PHE A 142 10.88 5.40 10.03
C PHE A 142 11.68 5.15 11.32
N PRO A 143 12.44 6.15 11.82
CA PRO A 143 13.22 6.01 13.06
C PRO A 143 12.34 5.83 14.30
N PHE A 144 11.10 6.34 14.28
CA PHE A 144 10.13 6.24 15.38
C PHE A 144 9.25 4.98 15.33
N ALA A 145 9.43 4.11 14.33
CA ALA A 145 8.60 2.94 14.11
C ALA A 145 9.42 1.65 14.18
N THR A 146 8.98 0.66 14.96
CA THR A 146 9.67 -0.65 15.05
C THR A 146 9.58 -1.44 13.74
N ARG A 147 8.43 -1.40 13.09
CA ARG A 147 8.22 -2.00 11.77
C ARG A 147 8.30 -0.96 10.65
N ARG A 148 8.45 -1.44 9.42
CA ARG A 148 8.28 -0.61 8.22
C ARG A 148 6.81 -0.25 8.06
N TRP A 149 6.53 0.94 7.55
CA TRP A 149 5.19 1.38 7.19
C TRP A 149 5.00 1.18 5.69
N ALA A 150 3.85 0.66 5.27
CA ALA A 150 3.50 0.56 3.86
C ALA A 150 2.78 1.85 3.47
N LEU A 151 3.40 2.66 2.62
CA LEU A 151 2.86 3.94 2.16
C LEU A 151 2.23 3.76 0.77
N PRO A 152 0.88 3.72 0.65
CA PRO A 152 0.22 3.59 -0.64
C PRO A 152 0.59 4.72 -1.61
N VAL A 153 0.96 4.36 -2.84
CA VAL A 153 1.33 5.33 -3.89
C VAL A 153 0.51 5.15 -5.16
N LEU A 154 0.22 3.92 -5.55
CA LEU A 154 -0.54 3.60 -6.76
C LEU A 154 -1.68 2.66 -6.43
N VAL A 155 -2.86 2.96 -6.93
CA VAL A 155 -4.10 2.23 -6.63
C VAL A 155 -4.89 2.05 -7.90
N ASP A 156 -5.46 0.85 -8.09
CA ASP A 156 -6.31 0.52 -9.23
C ASP A 156 -7.59 -0.19 -8.78
N LEU A 157 -8.66 0.02 -9.53
CA LEU A 157 -9.95 -0.60 -9.26
C LEU A 157 -10.05 -1.95 -9.99
N TYR A 158 -10.22 -3.03 -9.24
CA TYR A 158 -10.61 -4.31 -9.80
C TYR A 158 -12.09 -4.29 -10.20
N ARG A 159 -12.35 -4.74 -11.43
CA ARG A 159 -13.69 -4.95 -11.98
C ARG A 159 -13.89 -6.43 -12.20
N THR A 160 -15.04 -6.96 -11.83
CA THR A 160 -15.38 -8.36 -12.14
C THR A 160 -15.50 -8.56 -13.66
N PRO A 161 -15.45 -9.80 -14.16
CA PRO A 161 -15.66 -10.08 -15.58
C PRO A 161 -16.97 -9.47 -16.11
N GLU A 162 -18.04 -9.57 -15.33
CA GLU A 162 -19.38 -9.07 -15.69
C GLU A 162 -19.38 -7.54 -15.80
N VAL A 163 -18.80 -6.85 -14.81
CA VAL A 163 -18.67 -5.38 -14.84
C VAL A 163 -17.77 -4.94 -15.99
N SER A 164 -16.69 -5.67 -16.26
CA SER A 164 -15.77 -5.36 -17.36
C SER A 164 -16.47 -5.48 -18.72
N ALA A 165 -17.24 -6.55 -18.91
CA ALA A 165 -18.03 -6.77 -20.12
C ALA A 165 -19.10 -5.69 -20.30
N ALA A 166 -19.84 -5.35 -19.24
CA ALA A 166 -20.85 -4.28 -19.28
C ALA A 166 -20.24 -2.90 -19.60
N GLU A 167 -18.98 -2.65 -19.22
CA GLU A 167 -18.25 -1.42 -19.53
C GLU A 167 -17.54 -1.46 -20.90
N GLY A 168 -17.59 -2.58 -21.63
CA GLY A 168 -16.86 -2.74 -22.91
C GLY A 168 -15.34 -2.70 -22.75
N VAL A 169 -14.81 -3.04 -21.57
CA VAL A 169 -13.38 -3.01 -21.27
C VAL A 169 -12.83 -4.42 -21.07
N ARG A 170 -11.57 -4.62 -21.46
CA ARG A 170 -10.87 -5.89 -21.19
C ARG A 170 -10.78 -6.16 -19.69
N HIS A 171 -11.34 -7.29 -19.26
CA HIS A 171 -11.20 -7.76 -17.89
C HIS A 171 -9.74 -7.99 -17.51
N ARG A 172 -9.39 -7.65 -16.27
CA ARG A 172 -8.06 -7.85 -15.68
C ARG A 172 -8.18 -8.42 -14.29
N THR A 173 -7.38 -9.44 -14.01
CA THR A 173 -7.25 -10.00 -12.65
C THR A 173 -6.48 -9.05 -11.72
N PRO A 174 -6.56 -9.21 -10.39
CA PRO A 174 -5.78 -8.40 -9.46
C PRO A 174 -4.26 -8.45 -9.74
N GLY A 175 -3.73 -9.64 -10.06
CA GLY A 175 -2.32 -9.80 -10.47
C GLY A 175 -1.95 -9.02 -11.74
N GLN A 176 -2.86 -8.95 -12.73
CA GLN A 176 -2.66 -8.15 -13.93
C GLN A 176 -2.71 -6.65 -13.66
N LEU A 177 -3.58 -6.20 -12.76
CA LEU A 177 -3.61 -4.82 -12.30
C LEU A 177 -2.33 -4.47 -11.55
N MET A 178 -1.84 -5.35 -10.67
CA MET A 178 -0.57 -5.16 -9.98
C MET A 178 0.61 -5.07 -10.96
N CYS A 179 0.66 -5.93 -11.99
CA CYS A 179 1.66 -5.81 -13.06
C CYS A 179 1.56 -4.48 -13.81
N ARG A 180 0.36 -3.89 -13.93
CA ARG A 180 0.16 -2.56 -14.51
C ARG A 180 0.76 -1.48 -13.62
N LEU A 181 0.49 -1.53 -12.31
CA LEU A 181 1.06 -0.58 -11.34
C LEU A 181 2.59 -0.67 -11.28
N LEU A 182 3.15 -1.88 -11.21
CA LEU A 182 4.60 -2.11 -11.24
C LEU A 182 5.23 -1.60 -12.55
N ARG A 183 4.55 -1.76 -13.69
CA ARG A 183 5.03 -1.23 -14.97
C ARG A 183 5.12 0.29 -14.96
N VAL A 184 4.17 0.98 -14.32
CA VAL A 184 4.21 2.44 -14.18
C VAL A 184 5.45 2.83 -13.38
N LEU A 185 5.72 2.18 -12.24
CA LEU A 185 6.94 2.49 -11.48
C LEU A 185 8.22 2.26 -12.29
N LEU A 186 8.33 1.11 -12.97
CA LEU A 186 9.49 0.80 -13.81
C LEU A 186 9.70 1.78 -14.97
N ALA A 187 8.63 2.43 -15.44
CA ALA A 187 8.69 3.44 -16.51
C ALA A 187 9.01 4.83 -15.96
N ARG A 188 8.49 5.18 -14.78
CA ARG A 188 8.64 6.51 -14.17
C ARG A 188 9.93 6.68 -13.36
N PHE A 189 10.56 5.58 -12.97
CA PHE A 189 11.78 5.53 -12.16
C PHE A 189 12.79 4.57 -12.80
N PRO A 190 13.36 4.93 -13.97
CA PRO A 190 14.20 4.02 -14.75
C PRO A 190 15.49 3.61 -14.03
N ASP A 191 16.00 4.47 -13.15
CA ASP A 191 17.28 4.30 -12.45
C ASP A 191 17.15 3.55 -11.11
N ARG A 192 15.93 3.16 -10.73
CA ARG A 192 15.67 2.46 -9.48
C ARG A 192 15.39 0.98 -9.72
N THR A 193 15.77 0.17 -8.73
CA THR A 193 15.46 -1.26 -8.66
C THR A 193 14.45 -1.52 -7.55
N PHE A 194 13.66 -2.59 -7.69
CA PHE A 194 12.51 -2.86 -6.84
C PHE A 194 12.46 -4.31 -6.41
N VAL A 195 12.10 -4.54 -5.15
CA VAL A 195 11.77 -5.86 -4.60
C VAL A 195 10.31 -5.84 -4.18
N PHE A 196 9.48 -6.58 -4.90
CA PHE A 196 8.03 -6.62 -4.69
C PHE A 196 7.62 -7.86 -3.92
N ALA A 197 6.96 -7.66 -2.77
CA ALA A 197 6.33 -8.71 -1.99
C ALA A 197 4.80 -8.70 -2.17
N GLY A 198 4.25 -9.84 -2.53
CA GLY A 198 2.80 -10.05 -2.66
C GLY A 198 2.34 -11.34 -1.99
N ASP A 199 1.07 -11.39 -1.60
CA ASP A 199 0.45 -12.59 -1.05
C ASP A 199 0.37 -13.74 -2.08
N SER A 200 -0.29 -14.86 -1.73
CA SER A 200 -0.47 -15.98 -2.66
C SER A 200 -1.33 -15.62 -3.88
N GLY A 201 -2.22 -14.63 -3.80
CA GLY A 201 -2.98 -14.09 -4.92
C GLY A 201 -2.09 -13.44 -6.00
N TYR A 202 -0.94 -12.90 -5.62
CA TYR A 202 0.08 -12.39 -6.56
C TYR A 202 1.15 -13.43 -6.90
N GLY A 203 1.25 -14.53 -6.15
CA GLY A 203 2.13 -15.67 -6.37
C GLY A 203 1.71 -16.54 -7.57
N THR A 204 1.54 -15.92 -8.74
CA THR A 204 1.09 -16.59 -9.97
C THR A 204 2.19 -16.63 -11.02
N HIS A 205 2.10 -17.60 -11.94
CA HIS A 205 2.99 -17.67 -13.10
C HIS A 205 3.03 -16.38 -13.92
N GLU A 206 1.91 -15.67 -14.04
CA GLU A 206 1.83 -14.45 -14.84
C GLU A 206 2.67 -13.32 -14.21
N VAL A 207 2.52 -13.10 -12.90
CA VAL A 207 3.29 -12.09 -12.15
C VAL A 207 4.76 -12.49 -12.09
N ALA A 208 5.07 -13.76 -11.81
CA ALA A 208 6.44 -14.26 -11.80
C ALA A 208 7.14 -14.06 -13.15
N ARG A 209 6.44 -14.33 -14.26
CA ARG A 209 6.95 -14.08 -15.62
C ARG A 209 7.14 -12.59 -15.90
N PHE A 210 6.21 -11.75 -15.46
CA PHE A 210 6.35 -10.30 -15.60
C PHE A 210 7.60 -9.79 -14.88
N CYS A 211 7.82 -10.21 -13.63
CA CYS A 211 9.01 -9.84 -12.87
C CYS A 211 10.28 -10.40 -13.49
N HIS A 212 10.28 -11.67 -13.93
CA HIS A 212 11.43 -12.27 -14.61
C HIS A 212 11.82 -11.55 -15.92
N ARG A 213 10.83 -11.09 -16.69
CA ARG A 213 11.08 -10.26 -17.88
C ARG A 213 11.79 -8.94 -17.52
N HIS A 214 11.54 -8.42 -16.33
CA HIS A 214 12.14 -7.20 -15.78
C HIS A 214 13.21 -7.47 -14.72
N ARG A 215 13.79 -8.68 -14.69
CA ARG A 215 14.68 -9.18 -13.62
C ARG A 215 15.90 -8.31 -13.29
N ARG A 216 16.32 -7.43 -14.20
CA ARG A 216 17.39 -6.45 -13.93
C ARG A 216 16.99 -5.40 -12.89
N ARG A 217 15.69 -5.15 -12.72
CA ARG A 217 15.16 -4.08 -11.86
C ARG A 217 13.96 -4.48 -11.01
N LEU A 218 13.43 -5.69 -11.17
CA LEU A 218 12.25 -6.13 -10.42
C LEU A 218 12.38 -7.60 -9.98
N THR A 219 12.29 -7.79 -8.68
CA THR A 219 12.23 -9.12 -8.06
C THR A 219 10.88 -9.33 -7.41
N LEU A 220 10.29 -10.52 -7.57
CA LEU A 220 9.11 -10.96 -6.84
C LEU A 220 9.53 -11.80 -5.63
N VAL A 221 8.83 -11.61 -4.51
CA VAL A 221 8.77 -12.53 -3.37
C VAL A 221 7.30 -12.82 -3.06
N SER A 222 6.92 -14.09 -2.96
CA SER A 222 5.53 -14.47 -2.68
C SER A 222 5.45 -15.90 -2.14
N LYS A 223 4.25 -16.36 -1.75
CA LYS A 223 4.00 -17.74 -1.36
C LYS A 223 4.07 -18.67 -2.56
N LEU A 224 4.69 -19.83 -2.37
CA LEU A 224 4.71 -20.92 -3.33
C LEU A 224 3.80 -22.03 -2.84
N HIS A 225 3.06 -22.66 -3.75
CA HIS A 225 2.35 -23.88 -3.40
C HIS A 225 3.36 -25.01 -3.10
N PRO A 226 3.23 -25.77 -1.99
CA PRO A 226 4.18 -26.80 -1.59
C PRO A 226 4.36 -27.91 -2.64
N ASP A 227 3.33 -28.16 -3.43
CA ASP A 227 3.33 -29.13 -4.53
C ASP A 227 3.58 -28.52 -5.92
N ALA A 228 4.19 -27.33 -5.99
CA ALA A 228 4.52 -26.67 -7.24
C ALA A 228 5.43 -27.56 -8.11
N ASN A 229 5.09 -27.67 -9.39
CA ASN A 229 5.87 -28.45 -10.35
C ASN A 229 7.08 -27.65 -10.83
N LEU A 230 8.27 -28.10 -10.44
CA LEU A 230 9.54 -27.51 -10.83
C LEU A 230 10.30 -28.42 -11.79
N PHE A 231 11.14 -27.80 -12.62
CA PHE A 231 11.92 -28.47 -13.65
C PHE A 231 13.36 -27.97 -13.65
N GLU A 232 14.26 -28.76 -14.23
CA GLU A 232 15.61 -28.32 -14.59
C GLU A 232 15.56 -27.34 -15.77
N SER A 233 16.68 -26.65 -16.01
CA SER A 233 16.86 -25.87 -17.24
C SER A 233 16.70 -26.78 -18.47
N PRO A 234 16.21 -26.24 -19.60
CA PRO A 234 16.19 -26.99 -20.85
C PRO A 234 17.59 -27.52 -21.18
N PRO A 235 17.73 -28.80 -21.59
CA PRO A 235 19.01 -29.30 -22.06
C PRO A 235 19.45 -28.56 -23.34
N PRO A 236 20.76 -28.52 -23.64
CA PRO A 236 21.24 -28.00 -24.92
C PRO A 236 20.50 -28.62 -26.10
N TYR A 237 20.23 -27.83 -27.13
CA TYR A 237 19.51 -28.31 -28.30
C TYR A 237 20.42 -29.24 -29.11
N ALA A 238 20.01 -30.50 -29.23
CA ALA A 238 20.76 -31.55 -29.94
C ALA A 238 20.33 -31.72 -31.41
N GLY A 239 19.61 -30.75 -31.99
CA GLY A 239 19.07 -30.86 -33.34
C GLY A 239 17.71 -31.55 -33.38
N ASN A 240 17.55 -32.54 -34.26
CA ASN A 240 16.29 -33.14 -34.73
C ASN A 240 15.02 -32.90 -33.86
N GLY A 241 14.13 -32.07 -34.39
CA GLY A 241 12.80 -31.79 -33.83
C GLY A 241 12.70 -30.48 -33.05
N ARG A 242 11.57 -30.30 -32.36
CA ARG A 242 11.29 -29.10 -31.57
C ARG A 242 12.17 -29.06 -30.32
N PRO A 243 12.91 -27.96 -30.05
CA PRO A 243 13.68 -27.81 -28.83
C PRO A 243 12.83 -28.05 -27.57
N ARG A 244 13.39 -28.78 -26.60
CA ARG A 244 12.73 -28.96 -25.30
C ARG A 244 12.57 -27.61 -24.60
N VAL A 245 11.37 -27.36 -24.08
CA VAL A 245 11.04 -26.10 -23.39
C VAL A 245 11.42 -26.13 -21.90
N LYS A 246 11.66 -27.31 -21.34
CA LYS A 246 12.03 -27.53 -19.93
C LYS A 246 12.83 -28.82 -19.78
N GLY A 247 13.64 -28.89 -18.73
CA GLY A 247 14.39 -30.09 -18.36
C GLY A 247 13.55 -31.13 -17.64
N ARG A 248 14.22 -32.07 -16.96
CA ARG A 248 13.55 -33.12 -16.17
C ARG A 248 12.79 -32.49 -15.00
N ARG A 249 11.76 -33.18 -14.52
CA ARG A 249 11.02 -32.76 -13.33
C ARG A 249 11.92 -32.97 -12.12
N VAL A 250 12.06 -31.94 -11.28
CA VAL A 250 12.76 -32.05 -10.00
C VAL A 250 11.75 -32.35 -8.87
N PRO A 251 12.20 -32.83 -7.70
CA PRO A 251 11.31 -33.03 -6.56
C PRO A 251 10.49 -31.77 -6.23
N LYS A 252 9.23 -31.97 -5.86
CA LYS A 252 8.36 -30.85 -5.43
C LYS A 252 8.95 -30.18 -4.18
N PRO A 253 8.70 -28.88 -3.94
CA PRO A 253 9.22 -28.18 -2.75
C PRO A 253 8.98 -28.94 -1.44
N ARG A 254 7.79 -29.51 -1.24
CA ARG A 254 7.50 -30.33 -0.05
C ARG A 254 8.40 -31.56 0.07
N GLN A 255 8.61 -32.27 -1.03
CA GLN A 255 9.45 -33.47 -1.06
C GLN A 255 10.91 -33.12 -0.81
N ALA A 256 11.40 -32.06 -1.46
CA ALA A 256 12.76 -31.57 -1.28
C ALA A 256 13.01 -31.05 0.16
N ALA A 257 12.06 -30.32 0.74
CA ALA A 257 12.17 -29.79 2.10
C ALA A 257 12.07 -30.87 3.20
N ALA A 258 11.46 -32.02 2.90
CA ALA A 258 11.37 -33.15 3.82
C ALA A 258 12.72 -33.87 3.99
N THR A 259 13.54 -33.92 2.94
CA THR A 259 14.85 -34.62 2.94
C THR A 259 16.04 -33.67 3.08
N ALA A 260 15.85 -32.36 2.87
CA ALA A 260 16.92 -31.38 2.96
C ALA A 260 17.38 -31.13 4.39
N ARG A 261 18.70 -30.96 4.57
CA ARG A 261 19.27 -30.40 5.80
C ARG A 261 18.78 -28.96 5.97
N ARG A 262 18.25 -28.66 7.14
CA ARG A 262 17.72 -27.32 7.47
C ARG A 262 18.80 -26.47 8.12
N ALA A 263 18.91 -25.23 7.68
CA ALA A 263 19.75 -24.22 8.31
C ALA A 263 18.92 -23.47 9.37
N ARG A 264 19.51 -23.25 10.55
CA ARG A 264 18.93 -22.36 11.57
C ARG A 264 19.26 -20.92 11.20
N LEU A 265 18.24 -20.08 11.09
CA LEU A 265 18.37 -18.68 10.70
C LEU A 265 17.68 -17.80 11.74
N THR A 266 18.20 -16.58 11.91
CA THR A 266 17.48 -15.50 12.57
C THR A 266 17.03 -14.52 11.50
N VAL A 267 15.73 -14.33 11.36
CA VAL A 267 15.12 -13.55 10.28
C VAL A 267 14.35 -12.37 10.83
N ALA A 268 14.27 -11.28 10.05
CA ALA A 268 13.33 -10.21 10.33
C ALA A 268 11.90 -10.75 10.26
N TRP A 269 11.05 -10.37 11.22
CA TRP A 269 9.72 -10.93 11.40
C TRP A 269 8.65 -9.84 11.56
N TYR A 270 7.40 -10.27 11.67
CA TYR A 270 6.26 -9.37 11.89
C TYR A 270 6.47 -8.48 13.12
N GLY A 271 5.92 -7.26 13.08
CA GLY A 271 6.06 -6.28 14.16
C GLY A 271 7.43 -5.61 14.25
N GLY A 272 8.39 -5.98 13.40
CA GLY A 272 9.74 -5.40 13.40
C GLY A 272 10.71 -6.08 14.35
N GLY A 273 10.34 -7.25 14.90
CA GLY A 273 11.24 -8.11 15.67
C GLY A 273 12.04 -9.08 14.80
N THR A 274 12.76 -9.99 15.46
CA THR A 274 13.46 -11.10 14.82
C THR A 274 12.91 -12.44 15.29
N ARG A 275 13.01 -13.46 14.45
CA ARG A 275 12.58 -14.81 14.80
C ARG A 275 13.61 -15.86 14.41
N ARG A 276 13.77 -16.88 15.25
CA ARG A 276 14.53 -18.08 14.93
C ARG A 276 13.66 -19.04 14.13
N VAL A 277 14.16 -19.46 12.97
CA VAL A 277 13.48 -20.37 12.06
C VAL A 277 14.45 -21.42 11.54
N GLU A 278 13.93 -22.56 11.13
CA GLU A 278 14.65 -23.53 10.32
C GLU A 278 14.23 -23.38 8.86
N ALA A 279 15.20 -23.24 7.96
CA ALA A 279 14.93 -23.07 6.54
C ALA A 279 15.61 -24.14 5.69
N ALA A 280 14.89 -24.58 4.66
CA ALA A 280 15.45 -25.35 3.54
C ALA A 280 15.19 -24.57 2.25
N THR A 281 16.12 -24.62 1.31
CA THR A 281 15.99 -23.89 0.04
C THR A 281 16.47 -24.75 -1.12
N GLY A 282 15.93 -24.47 -2.29
CA GLY A 282 16.40 -25.02 -3.54
C GLY A 282 16.04 -24.10 -4.69
N THR A 283 16.62 -24.38 -5.85
CA THR A 283 16.32 -23.69 -7.10
C THR A 283 15.58 -24.61 -8.04
N GLY A 284 14.74 -24.03 -8.89
CA GLY A 284 14.07 -24.79 -9.93
C GLY A 284 13.38 -23.85 -10.89
N HIS A 285 12.94 -24.40 -12.01
CA HIS A 285 12.25 -23.64 -13.02
C HIS A 285 10.75 -23.91 -12.96
N TRP A 286 9.97 -22.86 -12.76
CA TRP A 286 8.53 -22.92 -12.66
C TRP A 286 7.88 -22.73 -14.04
N TYR A 287 7.27 -23.79 -14.55
CA TYR A 287 6.77 -23.86 -15.93
C TYR A 287 5.25 -23.71 -16.02
N LYS A 288 4.78 -22.94 -17.00
CA LYS A 288 3.37 -22.93 -17.44
C LYS A 288 3.30 -23.13 -18.95
N GLY A 289 2.47 -24.08 -19.39
CA GLY A 289 2.23 -24.37 -20.81
C GLY A 289 1.88 -23.11 -21.60
N GLY A 290 2.55 -22.89 -22.74
CA GLY A 290 2.35 -21.71 -23.60
C GLY A 290 2.86 -20.38 -23.02
N HIS A 291 3.40 -20.37 -21.80
CA HIS A 291 3.80 -19.14 -21.11
C HIS A 291 5.26 -19.11 -20.66
N GLY A 292 5.99 -20.21 -20.90
CA GLY A 292 7.43 -20.29 -20.71
C GLY A 292 7.84 -20.74 -19.30
N LEU A 293 9.10 -20.51 -19.01
CA LEU A 293 9.82 -21.06 -17.88
C LEU A 293 10.41 -19.92 -17.04
N VAL A 294 10.16 -19.90 -15.73
CA VAL A 294 10.68 -18.87 -14.84
C VAL A 294 11.61 -19.50 -13.80
N PRO A 295 12.91 -19.15 -13.74
CA PRO A 295 13.78 -19.59 -12.67
C PRO A 295 13.31 -18.98 -11.35
N ILE A 296 13.19 -19.82 -10.33
CA ILE A 296 12.84 -19.40 -8.98
C ILE A 296 13.75 -20.07 -7.96
N ARG A 297 13.96 -19.39 -6.84
CA ARG A 297 14.43 -20.00 -5.60
C ARG A 297 13.22 -20.18 -4.69
N TRP A 298 13.00 -21.39 -4.20
CA TRP A 298 12.00 -21.67 -3.18
C TRP A 298 12.65 -21.74 -1.81
N VAL A 299 11.90 -21.34 -0.78
CA VAL A 299 12.34 -21.33 0.62
C VAL A 299 11.22 -21.93 1.46
N PHE A 300 11.50 -23.05 2.08
CA PHE A 300 10.68 -23.63 3.14
C PHE A 300 11.10 -23.02 4.48
N VAL A 301 10.12 -22.65 5.30
CA VAL A 301 10.34 -22.06 6.62
C VAL A 301 9.54 -22.85 7.65
N LYS A 302 10.23 -23.37 8.66
CA LYS A 302 9.64 -23.96 9.86
C LYS A 302 9.90 -23.05 11.04
N ASP A 303 8.85 -22.68 11.74
CA ASP A 303 8.95 -21.92 12.98
C ASP A 303 9.39 -22.86 14.13
N THR A 304 10.55 -22.58 14.73
CA THR A 304 11.08 -23.38 15.84
C THR A 304 10.44 -23.03 17.19
N THR A 305 9.64 -21.96 17.24
CA THR A 305 8.94 -21.52 18.45
C THR A 305 7.48 -21.98 18.52
N GLY A 306 6.98 -22.62 17.46
CA GLY A 306 5.72 -23.37 17.44
C GLY A 306 4.43 -22.53 17.37
N THR A 307 4.49 -21.21 17.14
CA THR A 307 3.27 -20.38 17.09
C THR A 307 2.79 -20.11 15.67
N HIS A 308 3.57 -20.46 14.64
CA HIS A 308 3.22 -20.24 13.23
C HIS A 308 3.32 -21.53 12.43
N ARG A 309 2.48 -21.64 11.39
CA ARG A 309 2.50 -22.77 10.45
C ARG A 309 3.75 -22.72 9.59
N ASP A 310 4.17 -23.88 9.13
CA ASP A 310 5.20 -24.01 8.11
C ASP A 310 4.77 -23.32 6.81
N GLU A 311 5.69 -22.59 6.19
CA GLU A 311 5.41 -21.78 4.99
C GLU A 311 6.38 -22.13 3.86
N TYR A 312 5.87 -22.00 2.63
CA TYR A 312 6.66 -22.12 1.41
C TYR A 312 6.62 -20.79 0.67
N LEU A 313 7.79 -20.20 0.49
CA LEU A 313 7.99 -18.95 -0.22
C LEU A 313 8.78 -19.20 -1.50
N PHE A 314 8.72 -18.25 -2.43
CA PHE A 314 9.63 -18.22 -3.55
C PHE A 314 10.04 -16.80 -3.92
N THR A 315 11.14 -16.71 -4.66
CA THR A 315 11.58 -15.49 -5.31
C THR A 315 11.98 -15.75 -6.76
N THR A 316 11.80 -14.76 -7.63
CA THR A 316 12.28 -14.79 -9.04
C THR A 316 13.76 -14.45 -9.19
N ASP A 317 14.43 -14.06 -8.10
CA ASP A 317 15.86 -13.82 -8.07
C ASP A 317 16.55 -14.98 -7.32
N THR A 318 17.15 -15.88 -8.08
CA THR A 318 17.79 -17.10 -7.55
C THR A 318 19.06 -16.82 -6.77
N SER A 319 19.55 -15.58 -6.71
CA SER A 319 20.72 -15.21 -5.92
C SER A 319 20.38 -14.88 -4.46
N ARG A 320 19.13 -14.51 -4.16
CA ARG A 320 18.75 -14.08 -2.80
C ARG A 320 18.86 -15.20 -1.78
N THR A 321 19.30 -14.85 -0.58
CA THR A 321 19.40 -15.76 0.55
C THR A 321 18.02 -16.07 1.15
N ALA A 322 17.92 -17.19 1.88
CA ALA A 322 16.67 -17.60 2.50
C ALA A 322 16.17 -16.57 3.52
N ASP A 323 17.05 -16.03 4.36
CA ASP A 323 16.75 -14.98 5.34
C ASP A 323 16.21 -13.70 4.69
N ALA A 324 16.79 -13.27 3.56
CA ALA A 324 16.32 -12.11 2.82
C ALA A 324 14.92 -12.35 2.24
N VAL A 325 14.65 -13.54 1.67
CA VAL A 325 13.33 -13.90 1.15
C VAL A 325 12.27 -13.88 2.26
N VAL A 326 12.59 -14.46 3.42
CA VAL A 326 11.67 -14.48 4.57
C VAL A 326 11.43 -13.07 5.10
N GLY A 327 12.47 -12.28 5.32
CA GLY A 327 12.35 -10.90 5.79
C GLY A 327 11.53 -10.01 4.84
N THR A 328 11.78 -10.12 3.53
CA THR A 328 10.98 -9.42 2.50
C THR A 328 9.51 -9.84 2.57
N TYR A 329 9.22 -11.13 2.70
CA TYR A 329 7.83 -11.60 2.78
C TYR A 329 7.14 -11.16 4.08
N CYS A 330 7.84 -11.18 5.22
CA CYS A 330 7.31 -10.69 6.49
C CYS A 330 6.98 -9.19 6.44
N GLY A 331 7.78 -8.40 5.71
CA GLY A 331 7.52 -6.98 5.47
C GLY A 331 6.17 -6.68 4.82
N ARG A 332 5.60 -7.64 4.06
CA ARG A 332 4.28 -7.55 3.42
C ARG A 332 3.17 -7.20 4.40
N TRP A 333 3.22 -7.73 5.62
CA TRP A 333 2.18 -7.51 6.65
C TRP A 333 1.91 -6.02 6.94
N SER A 334 2.87 -5.15 6.65
CA SER A 334 2.74 -3.69 6.80
C SER A 334 1.54 -3.12 6.05
N ILE A 335 1.18 -3.67 4.88
CA ILE A 335 0.04 -3.21 4.08
C ILE A 335 -1.30 -3.62 4.68
N GLU A 336 -1.38 -4.77 5.36
CA GLU A 336 -2.62 -5.21 6.02
C GLU A 336 -3.00 -4.27 7.16
N THR A 337 -2.02 -3.88 7.98
CA THR A 337 -2.24 -2.88 9.02
C THR A 337 -2.58 -1.51 8.43
N THR A 338 -1.96 -1.13 7.31
CA THR A 338 -2.31 0.11 6.60
C THR A 338 -3.78 0.11 6.17
N PHE A 339 -4.30 -1.02 5.67
CA PHE A 339 -5.72 -1.15 5.34
C PHE A 339 -6.62 -1.12 6.58
N GLN A 340 -6.19 -1.75 7.68
CA GLN A 340 -6.92 -1.72 8.93
C GLN A 340 -7.02 -0.30 9.48
N GLU A 341 -5.93 0.49 9.45
CA GLU A 341 -5.86 1.87 9.94
C GLU A 341 -6.54 2.87 8.99
N CYS A 342 -6.43 2.68 7.67
CA CYS A 342 -7.08 3.54 6.67
C CYS A 342 -8.61 3.64 6.86
N ARG A 343 -9.25 2.56 7.34
CA ARG A 343 -10.71 2.51 7.52
C ARG A 343 -11.19 3.49 8.61
N PRO A 344 -10.76 3.37 9.88
CA PRO A 344 -11.18 4.28 10.93
C PRO A 344 -10.48 5.64 10.86
N CYS A 345 -9.16 5.69 10.59
CA CYS A 345 -8.40 6.95 10.69
C CYS A 345 -8.63 7.88 9.50
N ILE A 346 -8.59 7.33 8.28
CA ILE A 346 -8.73 8.09 7.04
C ILE A 346 -10.17 8.07 6.51
N GLY A 347 -11.01 7.15 6.96
CA GLY A 347 -12.41 7.07 6.54
C GLY A 347 -12.60 6.48 5.15
N LEU A 348 -11.78 5.50 4.75
CA LEU A 348 -11.81 4.89 3.41
C LEU A 348 -13.22 4.49 2.94
N GLU A 349 -14.02 3.87 3.81
CA GLU A 349 -15.36 3.36 3.48
C GLU A 349 -16.48 4.42 3.60
N THR A 350 -16.12 5.68 3.85
CA THR A 350 -17.07 6.74 4.22
C THR A 350 -17.36 7.77 3.14
N THR A 351 -16.70 7.64 1.97
CA THR A 351 -17.02 8.43 0.77
C THR A 351 -18.47 8.20 0.34
N ARG A 352 -19.06 9.04 -0.53
CA ARG A 352 -20.44 8.87 -1.04
C ARG A 352 -20.57 9.19 -2.53
N GLY A 353 -19.44 9.21 -3.24
CA GLY A 353 -19.42 9.47 -4.68
C GLY A 353 -19.97 8.29 -5.47
N ARG A 354 -20.76 8.56 -6.50
CA ARG A 354 -21.37 7.51 -7.35
C ARG A 354 -20.78 7.42 -8.74
N SER A 355 -20.27 8.52 -9.31
CA SER A 355 -19.76 8.55 -10.67
C SER A 355 -18.36 7.94 -10.78
N ARG A 356 -18.03 7.42 -11.96
CA ARG A 356 -16.73 6.81 -12.28
C ARG A 356 -15.55 7.69 -11.88
N LYS A 357 -15.52 8.95 -12.34
CA LYS A 357 -14.42 9.89 -12.04
C LYS A 357 -14.26 10.10 -10.54
N THR A 358 -15.35 10.36 -9.81
CA THR A 358 -15.30 10.60 -8.37
C THR A 358 -14.83 9.37 -7.61
N VAL A 359 -15.37 8.18 -7.91
CA VAL A 359 -14.97 6.92 -7.25
C VAL A 359 -13.48 6.63 -7.50
N CYS A 360 -13.06 6.65 -8.76
CA CYS A 360 -11.68 6.35 -9.15
C CYS A 360 -10.65 7.43 -8.75
N ARG A 361 -11.09 8.57 -8.20
CA ARG A 361 -10.21 9.64 -7.69
C ARG A 361 -10.24 9.71 -6.16
N ALA A 362 -11.41 9.59 -5.55
CA ALA A 362 -11.55 9.73 -4.10
C ALA A 362 -10.81 8.64 -3.32
N ALA A 363 -11.03 7.36 -3.65
CA ALA A 363 -10.40 6.26 -2.92
C ALA A 363 -8.86 6.26 -3.05
N PRO A 364 -8.26 6.40 -4.25
CA PRO A 364 -6.81 6.58 -4.36
C PRO A 364 -6.27 7.78 -3.59
N CYS A 365 -6.97 8.92 -3.58
CA CYS A 365 -6.56 10.07 -2.77
C CYS A 365 -6.60 9.78 -1.26
N LEU A 366 -7.56 8.98 -0.78
CA LEU A 366 -7.59 8.56 0.63
C LEU A 366 -6.44 7.63 0.98
N PHE A 367 -6.12 6.65 0.13
CA PHE A 367 -4.91 5.83 0.31
C PHE A 367 -3.64 6.69 0.31
N GLY A 368 -3.53 7.64 -0.63
CA GLY A 368 -2.42 8.60 -0.65
C GLY A 368 -2.38 9.49 0.59
N LEU A 369 -3.52 9.82 1.19
CA LEU A 369 -3.59 10.63 2.40
C LEU A 369 -2.94 9.93 3.60
N TYR A 370 -3.02 8.60 3.68
CA TYR A 370 -2.27 7.83 4.68
C TYR A 370 -0.77 8.09 4.55
N SER A 371 -0.23 8.00 3.33
CA SER A 371 1.18 8.30 3.03
C SER A 371 1.54 9.75 3.34
N VAL A 372 0.67 10.70 2.99
CA VAL A 372 0.85 12.12 3.29
C VAL A 372 0.95 12.34 4.80
N VAL A 373 0.06 11.75 5.61
CA VAL A 373 0.11 11.88 7.08
C VAL A 373 1.42 11.32 7.64
N ALA A 374 1.88 10.16 7.16
CA ALA A 374 3.16 9.60 7.58
C ALA A 374 4.36 10.51 7.24
N VAL A 375 4.37 11.09 6.04
CA VAL A 375 5.37 12.07 5.60
C VAL A 375 5.34 13.32 6.48
N LEU A 376 4.15 13.88 6.72
CA LEU A 376 3.98 15.09 7.53
C LEU A 376 4.41 14.86 8.97
N TYR A 377 4.09 13.70 9.56
CA TYR A 377 4.54 13.36 10.91
C TYR A 377 6.06 13.21 10.99
N HIS A 378 6.69 12.63 9.96
CA HIS A 378 8.15 12.53 9.89
C HIS A 378 8.81 13.91 9.79
N ALA A 379 8.23 14.82 8.98
CA ALA A 379 8.69 16.20 8.86
C ALA A 379 8.42 17.05 10.11
N LEU A 380 7.46 16.65 10.95
CA LEU A 380 7.10 17.37 12.17
C LEU A 380 8.26 17.31 13.19
N PRO A 381 8.72 18.45 13.74
CA PRO A 381 9.74 18.48 14.78
C PRO A 381 9.34 17.64 16.01
N ALA A 382 10.31 16.97 16.63
CA ALA A 382 10.05 16.03 17.73
C ALA A 382 9.25 16.67 18.89
N GLY A 383 9.56 17.90 19.29
CA GLY A 383 8.84 18.63 20.34
C GLY A 383 7.38 18.95 20.01
N LYS A 384 6.97 18.89 18.73
CA LYS A 384 5.58 19.11 18.30
C LYS A 384 4.77 17.81 18.18
N ARG A 385 5.40 16.63 18.31
CA ARG A 385 4.76 15.31 18.18
C ARG A 385 3.97 14.95 19.44
N THR A 386 2.86 15.66 19.67
CA THR A 386 2.03 15.57 20.88
C THR A 386 0.67 14.90 20.62
N GLY A 387 -0.01 14.47 21.70
CA GLY A 387 -1.35 13.89 21.64
C GLY A 387 -1.41 12.40 21.30
N GLY A 388 -0.28 11.70 21.28
CA GLY A 388 -0.27 10.24 21.19
C GLY A 388 -0.89 9.60 22.44
N ILE A 389 -1.56 8.46 22.26
CA ILE A 389 -2.16 7.73 23.39
C ILE A 389 -1.07 6.85 24.00
N THR A 390 -0.85 6.94 25.31
CA THR A 390 0.10 6.08 26.05
C THR A 390 -0.64 5.05 26.88
N TRP A 391 -0.18 3.80 26.86
CA TRP A 391 -0.60 2.75 27.80
C TRP A 391 0.61 1.91 28.17
N ILE A 392 0.51 1.14 29.26
CA ILE A 392 1.60 0.31 29.78
C ILE A 392 2.10 -0.63 28.67
N GLY A 393 3.41 -0.58 28.37
CA GLY A 393 4.06 -1.40 27.35
C GLY A 393 3.98 -0.87 25.92
N LYS A 394 3.39 0.31 25.68
CA LYS A 394 3.47 0.96 24.36
C LYS A 394 4.81 1.68 24.20
N GLU A 395 5.67 1.13 23.35
CA GLU A 395 6.99 1.70 23.05
C GLU A 395 7.09 2.32 21.65
N VAL A 396 6.00 2.30 20.88
CA VAL A 396 6.02 2.62 19.45
C VAL A 396 4.94 3.62 19.06
N VAL A 397 5.24 4.43 18.04
CA VAL A 397 4.27 5.35 17.44
C VAL A 397 3.36 4.59 16.49
N THR A 398 2.05 4.70 16.70
CA THR A 398 1.02 4.17 15.77
C THR A 398 0.65 5.20 14.71
N PHE A 399 -0.05 4.78 13.65
CA PHE A 399 -0.58 5.74 12.69
C PHE A 399 -1.60 6.70 13.33
N SER A 400 -2.38 6.24 14.31
CA SER A 400 -3.31 7.11 15.04
C SER A 400 -2.58 8.20 15.82
N ASP A 401 -1.47 7.90 16.49
CA ASP A 401 -0.63 8.91 17.15
C ASP A 401 -0.11 9.95 16.14
N ALA A 402 0.39 9.46 15.00
CA ALA A 402 0.90 10.31 13.93
C ALA A 402 -0.19 11.24 13.37
N LEU A 403 -1.39 10.69 13.12
CA LEU A 403 -2.54 11.47 12.66
C LEU A 403 -2.97 12.52 13.69
N THR A 404 -3.04 12.17 14.98
CA THR A 404 -3.37 13.11 16.05
C THR A 404 -2.36 14.26 16.09
N ALA A 405 -1.06 13.96 16.09
CA ALA A 405 -0.02 14.98 16.11
C ALA A 405 -0.09 15.89 14.87
N VAL A 406 -0.27 15.32 13.68
CA VAL A 406 -0.40 16.09 12.43
C VAL A 406 -1.67 16.97 12.46
N ARG A 407 -2.78 16.47 13.00
CA ARG A 407 -4.01 17.27 13.15
C ARG A 407 -3.82 18.43 14.11
N ARG A 408 -3.23 18.19 15.29
CA ARG A 408 -2.92 19.23 16.27
C ARG A 408 -2.04 20.32 15.65
N TRP A 409 -1.03 19.90 14.89
CA TRP A 409 -0.15 20.81 14.17
C TRP A 409 -0.87 21.63 13.10
N ILE A 410 -1.69 21.01 12.25
CA ILE A 410 -2.47 21.74 11.22
C ILE A 410 -3.48 22.69 11.88
N TRP A 411 -4.13 22.33 12.99
CA TRP A 411 -5.00 23.25 13.72
C TRP A 411 -4.24 24.46 14.26
N ALA A 412 -3.17 24.22 15.01
CA ALA A 412 -2.40 25.25 15.70
C ALA A 412 -1.68 26.20 14.73
N GLU A 413 -1.04 25.67 13.69
CA GLU A 413 -0.14 26.44 12.82
C GLU A 413 -0.70 26.70 11.42
N GLY A 414 -1.78 26.01 11.05
CA GLY A 414 -2.48 26.22 9.79
C GLY A 414 -3.78 26.98 9.97
N VAL A 415 -4.74 26.35 10.65
CA VAL A 415 -6.11 26.84 10.75
C VAL A 415 -6.21 28.10 11.61
N PHE A 416 -5.70 28.08 12.84
CA PHE A 416 -5.83 29.24 13.74
C PHE A 416 -5.12 30.48 13.19
N LYS A 417 -3.94 30.31 12.60
CA LYS A 417 -3.23 31.39 11.91
C LYS A 417 -3.99 31.93 10.71
N GLN A 418 -4.53 31.05 9.86
CA GLN A 418 -5.28 31.49 8.67
C GLN A 418 -6.60 32.16 9.06
N ALA A 419 -7.24 31.74 10.15
CA ALA A 419 -8.42 32.37 10.73
C ALA A 419 -8.11 33.65 11.54
N LYS A 420 -6.83 33.99 11.73
CA LYS A 420 -6.36 35.14 12.54
C LYS A 420 -6.85 35.11 13.99
N ILE A 421 -6.91 33.91 14.58
CA ILE A 421 -7.30 33.70 15.98
C ILE A 421 -6.17 33.11 16.83
N ASP A 422 -4.99 32.90 16.26
CA ASP A 422 -3.85 32.26 16.93
C ASP A 422 -3.39 33.03 18.18
N ALA A 423 -3.41 34.36 18.16
CA ALA A 423 -3.13 35.18 19.35
C ALA A 423 -4.15 34.92 20.48
N ALA A 424 -5.45 34.96 20.17
CA ALA A 424 -6.51 34.69 21.14
C ALA A 424 -6.44 33.26 21.70
N ILE A 425 -6.07 32.28 20.86
CA ILE A 425 -5.83 30.91 21.33
C ILE A 425 -4.60 30.84 22.24
N ALA A 426 -3.54 31.59 21.95
CA ALA A 426 -2.34 31.63 22.78
C ALA A 426 -2.61 32.24 24.17
N ASP A 427 -3.53 33.19 24.28
CA ASP A 427 -3.93 33.81 25.56
C ASP A 427 -4.71 32.86 26.48
N LEU A 428 -5.29 31.78 25.95
CA LEU A 428 -6.00 30.79 26.76
C LEU A 428 -5.03 30.05 27.70
N PRO A 429 -5.47 29.69 28.93
CA PRO A 429 -4.67 28.86 29.83
C PRO A 429 -4.23 27.55 29.18
N ALA A 430 -3.03 27.06 29.51
CA ALA A 430 -2.43 25.89 28.86
C ALA A 430 -3.34 24.65 28.88
N HIS A 431 -4.02 24.39 30.01
CA HIS A 431 -4.94 23.26 30.14
C HIS A 431 -6.19 23.39 29.22
N VAL A 432 -6.67 24.61 28.98
CA VAL A 432 -7.80 24.88 28.06
C VAL A 432 -7.35 24.65 26.61
N ARG A 433 -6.16 25.13 26.24
CA ARG A 433 -5.59 24.88 24.90
C ARG A 433 -5.42 23.38 24.65
N GLU A 434 -4.95 22.64 25.64
CA GLU A 434 -4.80 21.20 25.54
C GLU A 434 -6.13 20.47 25.40
N LEU A 435 -7.15 20.86 26.16
CA LEU A 435 -8.50 20.32 26.02
C LEU A 435 -9.08 20.60 24.63
N LEU A 436 -8.93 21.84 24.14
CA LEU A 436 -9.38 22.24 22.81
C LEU A 436 -8.72 21.40 21.71
N LEU A 437 -7.39 21.32 21.71
CA LEU A 437 -6.65 20.55 20.70
C LEU A 437 -6.96 19.05 20.78
N SER A 438 -7.17 18.51 21.98
CA SER A 438 -7.58 17.10 22.17
C SER A 438 -8.97 16.82 21.59
N GLY A 439 -9.90 17.77 21.73
CA GLY A 439 -11.24 17.68 21.13
C GLY A 439 -11.26 17.86 19.60
N LEU A 440 -10.34 18.67 19.05
CA LEU A 440 -10.27 18.97 17.61
C LEU A 440 -9.48 17.95 16.79
N ALA A 441 -8.56 17.22 17.42
CA ALA A 441 -7.61 16.34 16.73
C ALA A 441 -7.72 14.83 17.05
N PRO A 442 -8.88 14.25 17.43
CA PRO A 442 -8.92 12.86 17.90
C PRO A 442 -8.66 11.90 16.75
N ALA A 443 -7.71 10.98 16.88
CA ALA A 443 -7.63 9.79 16.04
C ALA A 443 -8.26 8.58 16.77
N PRO A 444 -9.01 7.73 16.05
CA PRO A 444 -9.67 6.55 16.62
C PRO A 444 -8.69 5.44 17.00
#